data_AF-A0A7J2TXV8-F1
#
_entry.id   AF-A0A7J2TXV8-F1
#
_cell.length_a   1.000
_cell.length_b   1.000
_cell.length_c   1.000
_cell.angle_alpha   90.00
_cell.angle_beta   90.00
_cell.angle_gamma   90.00
#
_symmetry.space_group_name_H-M   'P 1'
#
loop_
_entity.id
_entity.type
_entity.pdbx_description
1 polymer ?
#
loop_
_entity_poly.entity_id
_entity_poly.type
_entity_poly.pdbx_seq_one_letter_code
_entity_poly.pdbx_strand_id
1 'polypeptide(L)'
;MVNIRIFGGEKEIGGNKILLEFKNTKIMLDFGLSFTKFKQYFAEFLQPRVCNGFMDLVEFGLLPNFSDLPIYREDFCRHLGLPYPQQKFLNGLLLSHAHSDHSSLIHYLRNDIPIFCSKETYLILKSLEETTQAPFTDLITLSLKFHFVSSRSGYKKLKGKDAIVERTYQVVKPYEKY
;
A
#
# COMPACT_ATOMS: atom_id res chain seq x y z
N MET A 1 -15.96 -9.68 -20.68
CA MET A 1 -16.63 -9.74 -19.37
C MET A 1 -15.87 -8.84 -18.41
N VAL A 2 -16.58 -8.08 -17.57
CA VAL A 2 -15.97 -7.34 -16.44
C VAL A 2 -16.06 -8.25 -15.22
N ASN A 3 -14.98 -8.37 -14.45
CA ASN A 3 -14.95 -9.07 -13.16
C ASN A 3 -14.68 -8.06 -12.05
N ILE A 4 -15.39 -8.20 -10.93
CA ILE A 4 -15.29 -7.34 -9.76
C ILE A 4 -15.07 -8.24 -8.55
N ARG A 5 -13.98 -8.01 -7.81
CA ARG A 5 -13.67 -8.70 -6.56
C ARG A 5 -13.50 -7.67 -5.44
N ILE A 6 -14.20 -7.87 -4.33
CA ILE A 6 -14.18 -6.98 -3.18
C ILE A 6 -13.27 -7.59 -2.11
N PHE A 7 -12.25 -6.85 -1.71
CA PHE A 7 -11.27 -7.26 -0.70
C PHE A 7 -11.40 -6.48 0.62
N GLY A 8 -12.18 -5.40 0.63
CA GLY A 8 -12.43 -4.58 1.82
C GLY A 8 -13.46 -3.49 1.53
N GLY A 9 -14.11 -2.99 2.58
CA GLY A 9 -15.28 -2.10 2.46
C GLY A 9 -16.61 -2.85 2.31
N GLU A 10 -16.63 -4.19 2.39
CA GLU A 10 -17.86 -4.96 2.44
C GLU A 10 -18.41 -5.02 3.88
N LYS A 11 -19.66 -4.57 4.07
CA LYS A 11 -20.36 -4.59 5.37
C LYS A 11 -19.59 -3.84 6.49
N GLU A 12 -18.78 -2.86 6.11
CA GLU A 12 -18.01 -2.01 7.01
C GLU A 12 -17.90 -0.59 6.46
N ILE A 13 -17.56 0.38 7.32
CA ILE A 13 -17.21 1.73 6.89
C ILE A 13 -15.69 1.81 6.78
N GLY A 14 -15.21 2.07 5.57
CA GLY A 14 -13.79 2.20 5.27
C GLY A 14 -13.08 0.89 4.92
N GLY A 15 -11.76 0.94 4.72
CA GLY A 15 -10.96 -0.22 4.32
C GLY A 15 -11.11 -0.60 2.85
N ASN A 16 -11.52 0.35 2.01
CA ASN A 16 -11.87 0.16 0.61
C ASN A 16 -10.73 -0.46 -0.19
N LYS A 17 -11.03 -1.60 -0.83
CA LYS A 17 -10.13 -2.35 -1.72
C LYS A 17 -10.97 -3.11 -2.74
N ILE A 18 -11.12 -2.59 -3.95
CA ILE A 18 -11.95 -3.22 -4.98
C ILE A 18 -11.12 -3.46 -6.23
N LEU A 19 -11.00 -4.72 -6.63
CA LEU A 19 -10.31 -5.11 -7.85
C LEU A 19 -11.32 -5.13 -9.00
N LEU A 20 -11.01 -4.39 -10.06
CA LEU A 20 -11.73 -4.42 -11.32
C LEU A 20 -10.85 -5.03 -12.41
N GLU A 21 -11.40 -6.00 -13.13
CA GLU A 21 -10.70 -6.68 -14.21
C GLU A 21 -11.52 -6.63 -15.50
N PHE A 22 -10.88 -6.20 -16.59
CA PHE A 22 -11.48 -6.21 -17.91
C PHE A 22 -10.41 -6.49 -18.98
N LYS A 23 -10.62 -7.53 -19.77
CA LYS A 23 -9.63 -8.03 -20.75
C LYS A 23 -8.27 -8.28 -20.05
N ASN A 24 -7.22 -7.63 -20.53
CA ASN A 24 -5.86 -7.74 -19.98
C ASN A 24 -5.54 -6.62 -18.97
N THR A 25 -6.55 -5.85 -18.54
CA THR A 25 -6.38 -4.73 -17.62
C THR A 25 -6.96 -5.07 -16.25
N LYS A 26 -6.14 -4.92 -15.21
CA LYS A 26 -6.53 -5.05 -13.80
C LYS A 26 -6.18 -3.75 -13.07
N ILE A 27 -7.18 -3.14 -12.44
CA ILE A 27 -7.02 -1.93 -11.64
C ILE A 27 -7.56 -2.16 -10.24
N MET A 28 -6.88 -1.60 -9.25
CA MET A 28 -7.39 -1.53 -7.88
C MET A 28 -8.03 -0.17 -7.66
N LEU A 29 -9.21 -0.14 -7.03
CA LEU A 29 -9.82 1.06 -6.50
C LEU A 29 -9.52 1.12 -5.00
N ASP A 30 -8.76 2.15 -4.62
CA ASP A 30 -8.30 2.41 -3.25
C ASP A 30 -7.49 1.26 -2.62
N PHE A 31 -6.77 1.57 -1.54
CA PHE A 31 -6.12 0.57 -0.72
C PHE A 31 -5.98 1.07 0.72
N GLY A 32 -7.12 1.15 1.39
CA GLY A 32 -7.21 1.80 2.70
C GLY A 32 -7.28 0.86 3.90
N LEU A 33 -7.18 1.43 5.09
CA LEU A 33 -7.24 0.69 6.35
C LEU A 33 -8.68 0.45 6.80
N SER A 34 -9.03 -0.80 7.17
CA SER A 34 -10.30 -1.07 7.86
C SER A 34 -10.15 -0.74 9.34
N PHE A 35 -10.78 0.35 9.78
CA PHE A 35 -10.78 0.73 11.20
C PHE A 35 -11.54 -0.28 12.08
N THR A 36 -12.59 -0.90 11.53
CA THR A 36 -13.39 -1.90 12.24
C THR A 36 -12.57 -3.15 12.57
N LYS A 37 -11.79 -3.68 11.62
CA LYS A 37 -10.88 -4.79 11.88
C LYS A 37 -9.67 -4.35 12.70
N PHE A 38 -9.11 -3.18 12.42
CA PHE A 38 -7.90 -2.72 13.10
C PHE A 38 -8.11 -2.61 14.61
N LYS A 39 -9.23 -2.02 15.05
CA LYS A 39 -9.53 -1.83 16.48
C LYS A 39 -9.86 -3.13 17.24
N GLN A 40 -10.09 -4.26 16.55
CA GLN A 40 -10.31 -5.54 17.20
C GLN A 40 -9.01 -6.13 17.76
N TYR A 41 -7.89 -5.85 17.10
CA TYR A 41 -6.60 -6.47 17.40
C TYR A 41 -5.55 -5.47 17.89
N PHE A 42 -5.70 -4.21 17.52
CA PHE A 42 -4.77 -3.14 17.87
C PHE A 42 -5.51 -2.06 18.65
N ALA A 43 -4.84 -1.57 19.69
CA ALA A 43 -5.30 -0.50 20.57
C ALA A 43 -4.08 0.36 20.93
N GLU A 44 -4.27 1.55 21.49
CA GLU A 44 -3.22 2.54 21.81
C GLU A 44 -1.81 1.96 22.02
N PHE A 45 -1.64 1.03 22.98
CA PHE A 45 -0.36 0.40 23.32
C PHE A 45 -0.04 -0.90 22.57
N LEU A 46 -1.01 -1.52 21.89
CA LEU A 46 -0.87 -2.73 21.10
C LEU A 46 -0.87 -2.38 19.61
N GLN A 47 0.34 -2.17 19.07
CA GLN A 47 0.57 -1.80 17.67
C GLN A 47 1.08 -3.00 16.84
N PRO A 48 0.91 -2.97 15.50
CA PRO A 48 1.53 -3.96 14.62
C PRO A 48 3.04 -4.07 14.84
N ARG A 49 3.57 -5.30 14.80
CA ARG A 49 5.00 -5.55 15.04
C ARG A 49 5.86 -4.89 13.97
N VAL A 50 6.97 -4.26 14.37
CA VAL A 50 7.86 -3.57 13.41
C VAL A 50 8.45 -4.52 12.35
N CYS A 51 8.80 -5.75 12.73
CA CYS A 51 9.48 -6.71 11.85
C CYS A 51 8.54 -7.73 11.18
N ASN A 52 7.30 -7.90 11.66
CA ASN A 52 6.36 -8.89 11.08
C ASN A 52 4.93 -8.36 10.95
N GLY A 53 4.72 -7.06 11.12
CA GLY A 53 3.40 -6.43 11.10
C GLY A 53 2.66 -6.65 9.79
N PHE A 54 3.38 -6.81 8.67
CA PHE A 54 2.76 -7.19 7.40
C PHE A 54 1.98 -8.51 7.51
N MET A 55 2.58 -9.57 8.09
CA MET A 55 1.89 -10.85 8.25
C MET A 55 0.75 -10.75 9.25
N ASP A 56 0.86 -9.92 10.28
CA ASP A 56 -0.25 -9.65 11.20
C ASP A 56 -1.43 -9.02 10.45
N LEU A 57 -1.16 -8.04 9.59
CA LEU A 57 -2.20 -7.40 8.78
C LEU A 57 -2.85 -8.38 7.78
N VAL A 58 -2.10 -9.32 7.23
CA VAL A 58 -2.64 -10.38 6.36
C VAL A 58 -3.50 -11.36 7.17
N GLU A 59 -2.97 -11.88 8.28
CA GLU A 59 -3.65 -12.84 9.17
C GLU A 59 -4.97 -12.27 9.71
N PHE A 60 -4.98 -11.00 10.10
CA PHE A 60 -6.19 -10.32 10.60
C PHE A 60 -7.11 -9.78 9.51
N GLY A 61 -6.80 -10.06 8.23
CA GLY A 61 -7.63 -9.68 7.09
C GLY A 61 -7.73 -8.17 6.85
N LEU A 62 -6.73 -7.41 7.28
CA LEU A 62 -6.55 -5.98 6.95
C LEU A 62 -5.91 -5.81 5.56
N LEU A 63 -5.01 -6.73 5.20
CA LEU A 63 -4.45 -6.91 3.88
C LEU A 63 -4.96 -8.22 3.25
N PRO A 64 -5.21 -8.24 1.94
CA PRO A 64 -5.44 -9.48 1.21
C PRO A 64 -4.28 -10.50 1.38
N ASN A 65 -4.60 -11.78 1.27
CA ASN A 65 -3.57 -12.81 1.17
C ASN A 65 -2.79 -12.66 -0.15
N PHE A 66 -1.49 -12.90 -0.09
CA PHE A 66 -0.61 -12.95 -1.27
C PHE A 66 -1.13 -13.89 -2.36
N SER A 67 -1.62 -15.09 -2.01
CA SER A 67 -2.12 -16.06 -2.99
C SER A 67 -3.33 -15.55 -3.78
N ASP A 68 -4.14 -14.70 -3.16
CA ASP A 68 -5.32 -14.11 -3.80
C ASP A 68 -4.96 -12.86 -4.61
N LEU A 69 -3.90 -12.16 -4.20
CA LEU A 69 -3.52 -10.84 -4.70
C LEU A 69 -2.00 -10.57 -4.58
N PRO A 70 -1.19 -10.95 -5.58
CA PRO A 70 0.28 -10.86 -5.53
C PRO A 70 0.77 -9.44 -5.93
N ILE A 71 0.42 -8.44 -5.12
CA ILE A 71 0.63 -7.01 -5.42
C ILE A 71 1.61 -6.31 -4.49
N TYR A 72 2.25 -7.06 -3.58
CA TYR A 72 3.05 -6.51 -2.50
C TYR A 72 4.50 -6.21 -2.89
N ARG A 73 5.11 -5.29 -2.16
CA ARG A 73 6.50 -4.83 -2.36
C ARG A 73 7.55 -5.91 -2.04
N GLU A 74 8.65 -5.79 -2.77
CA GLU A 74 9.68 -6.83 -2.86
C GLU A 74 10.41 -7.12 -1.55
N ASP A 75 10.73 -6.10 -0.74
CA ASP A 75 11.51 -6.30 0.48
C ASP A 75 10.76 -7.13 1.53
N PHE A 76 9.44 -6.94 1.66
CA PHE A 76 8.60 -7.81 2.49
C PHE A 76 8.50 -9.22 1.90
N CYS A 77 8.28 -9.36 0.59
CA CYS A 77 8.21 -10.67 -0.05
C CYS A 77 9.51 -11.47 0.17
N ARG A 78 10.67 -10.86 -0.09
CA ARG A 78 11.98 -11.48 0.12
C ARG A 78 12.23 -11.82 1.59
N HIS A 79 11.89 -10.92 2.52
CA HIS A 79 12.07 -11.15 3.95
C HIS A 79 11.27 -12.36 4.46
N LEU A 80 10.05 -12.53 3.93
CA LEU A 80 9.12 -13.58 4.33
C LEU A 80 9.26 -14.88 3.52
N GLY A 81 10.20 -14.92 2.55
CA GLY A 81 10.33 -16.06 1.64
C GLY A 81 9.15 -16.25 0.69
N LEU A 82 8.34 -15.20 0.48
CA LEU A 82 7.22 -15.21 -0.46
C LEU A 82 7.71 -14.98 -1.90
N PRO A 83 7.04 -15.57 -2.90
CA PRO A 83 7.39 -15.33 -4.30
C PRO A 83 7.19 -13.85 -4.65
N TYR A 84 8.03 -13.32 -5.53
CA TYR A 84 7.90 -11.96 -6.06
C TYR A 84 7.82 -12.02 -7.60
N PRO A 85 6.62 -11.91 -8.20
CA PRO A 85 6.46 -12.03 -9.64
C PRO A 85 7.20 -10.92 -10.40
N GLN A 86 7.93 -11.30 -11.44
CA GLN A 86 8.65 -10.35 -12.29
C GLN A 86 7.72 -9.30 -12.91
N GLN A 87 6.54 -9.72 -13.37
CA GLN A 87 5.51 -8.84 -13.92
C GLN A 87 4.52 -8.41 -12.84
N LYS A 88 4.09 -7.14 -12.89
CA LYS A 88 3.06 -6.63 -12.00
C LYS A 88 1.69 -7.21 -12.31
N PHE A 89 0.97 -7.61 -11.26
CA PHE A 89 -0.39 -8.13 -11.38
C PHE A 89 -1.41 -7.02 -11.73
N LEU A 90 -1.22 -5.81 -11.18
CA LEU A 90 -2.06 -4.65 -11.44
C LEU A 90 -1.41 -3.72 -12.46
N ASN A 91 -2.22 -3.17 -13.37
CA ASN A 91 -1.77 -2.09 -14.26
C ASN A 91 -1.60 -0.77 -13.49
N GLY A 92 -2.43 -0.55 -12.46
CA GLY A 92 -2.39 0.62 -11.60
C GLY A 92 -3.42 0.57 -10.47
N LEU A 93 -3.36 1.57 -9.60
CA LEU A 93 -4.36 1.85 -8.58
C LEU A 93 -4.99 3.22 -8.84
N LEU A 94 -6.31 3.31 -8.85
CA LEU A 94 -7.04 4.57 -8.81
C LEU A 94 -7.34 4.90 -7.35
N LEU A 95 -6.81 6.00 -6.86
CA LEU A 95 -7.06 6.49 -5.50
C LEU A 95 -8.09 7.61 -5.57
N SER A 96 -9.23 7.38 -4.93
CA SER A 96 -10.36 8.30 -4.94
C SER A 96 -10.05 9.60 -4.20
N HIS A 97 -9.49 9.51 -2.99
CA HIS A 97 -9.09 10.64 -2.16
C HIS A 97 -8.13 10.22 -1.03
N ALA A 98 -7.69 11.18 -0.22
CA ALA A 98 -6.56 11.01 0.70
C ALA A 98 -6.91 10.38 2.06
N HIS A 99 -8.19 10.17 2.39
CA HIS A 99 -8.55 9.62 3.70
C HIS A 99 -7.96 8.22 3.93
N SER A 100 -7.65 7.92 5.18
CA SER A 100 -6.92 6.72 5.59
C SER A 100 -7.62 5.41 5.23
N ASP A 101 -8.94 5.40 5.22
CA ASP A 101 -9.76 4.28 4.78
C ASP A 101 -9.76 4.06 3.26
N HIS A 102 -9.04 4.91 2.52
CA HIS A 102 -8.74 4.76 1.09
C HIS A 102 -7.23 4.68 0.79
N SER A 103 -6.37 5.32 1.58
CA SER A 103 -4.96 5.52 1.23
C SER A 103 -3.95 4.83 2.14
N SER A 104 -4.28 4.52 3.41
CA SER A 104 -3.25 4.22 4.42
C SER A 104 -2.48 2.91 4.22
N LEU A 105 -2.86 2.03 3.29
CA LEU A 105 -2.12 0.78 3.03
C LEU A 105 -1.35 0.80 1.71
N ILE A 106 -1.39 1.89 0.93
CA ILE A 106 -0.78 1.96 -0.41
C ILE A 106 0.74 1.71 -0.42
N HIS A 107 1.46 1.98 0.68
CA HIS A 107 2.89 1.70 0.78
C HIS A 107 3.25 0.20 0.82
N TYR A 108 2.28 -0.69 1.04
CA TYR A 108 2.50 -2.13 0.93
C TYR A 108 2.53 -2.62 -0.51
N LEU A 109 2.01 -1.84 -1.46
CA LEU A 109 2.02 -2.19 -2.88
C LEU A 109 3.43 -2.16 -3.44
N ARG A 110 3.73 -3.04 -4.40
CA ARG A 110 4.97 -2.93 -5.21
C ARG A 110 5.10 -1.54 -5.82
N ASN A 111 6.34 -1.09 -5.91
CA ASN A 111 6.70 0.29 -6.21
C ASN A 111 6.43 0.72 -7.66
N ASP A 112 6.42 -0.25 -8.59
CA ASP A 112 6.17 -0.07 -10.02
C ASP A 112 4.68 -0.21 -10.42
N ILE A 113 3.78 -0.40 -9.45
CA ILE A 113 2.34 -0.14 -9.64
C ILE A 113 2.12 1.37 -9.52
N PRO A 114 1.74 2.06 -10.62
CA PRO A 114 1.44 3.48 -10.58
C PRO A 114 0.15 3.75 -9.81
N ILE A 115 0.14 4.84 -9.06
CA ILE A 115 -1.04 5.37 -8.37
C ILE A 115 -1.56 6.57 -9.15
N PHE A 116 -2.83 6.54 -9.52
CA PHE A 116 -3.52 7.61 -10.21
C PHE A 116 -4.43 8.33 -9.21
N CYS A 117 -4.32 9.65 -9.12
CA CYS A 117 -5.18 10.45 -8.25
C CYS A 117 -5.28 11.90 -8.74
N SER A 118 -6.15 12.69 -8.11
CA SER A 118 -6.19 14.14 -8.35
C SER A 118 -4.96 14.84 -7.77
N LYS A 119 -4.70 16.07 -8.23
CA LYS A 119 -3.60 16.89 -7.71
C LYS A 119 -3.78 17.18 -6.22
N GLU A 120 -5.02 17.47 -5.82
CA GLU A 120 -5.42 17.78 -4.46
C GLU A 120 -5.16 16.59 -3.54
N THR A 121 -5.55 15.39 -3.99
CA THR A 121 -5.29 14.14 -3.26
C THR A 121 -3.79 13.95 -3.04
N TYR A 122 -2.98 14.07 -4.09
CA TYR A 122 -1.52 13.97 -3.98
C TYR A 122 -0.92 14.98 -2.98
N LEU A 123 -1.34 16.24 -3.04
CA LEU A 123 -0.84 17.29 -2.15
C LEU A 123 -1.23 17.07 -0.68
N ILE A 124 -2.43 16.54 -0.42
CA ILE A 124 -2.86 16.17 0.93
C ILE A 124 -2.01 15.00 1.44
N LEU A 125 -1.83 13.93 0.65
CA LEU A 125 -0.98 12.79 1.03
C LEU A 125 0.46 13.21 1.33
N LYS A 126 1.02 14.07 0.48
CA LYS A 126 2.36 14.63 0.69
C LYS A 126 2.44 15.41 2.00
N SER A 127 1.49 16.32 2.23
CA SER A 127 1.44 17.11 3.47
C SER A 127 1.33 16.21 4.71
N LEU A 128 0.50 15.16 4.64
CA LEU A 128 0.35 14.19 5.73
C LEU A 128 1.65 13.45 6.03
N GLU A 129 2.33 12.94 4.99
CA GLU A 129 3.63 12.26 5.13
C GLU A 129 4.71 13.19 5.73
N GLU A 130 4.77 14.45 5.29
CA GLU A 130 5.80 15.40 5.75
C GLU A 130 5.58 15.93 7.17
N THR A 131 4.31 16.00 7.62
CA THR A 131 3.95 16.67 8.89
C THR A 131 3.53 15.72 10.00
N THR A 132 3.26 14.44 9.71
CA THR A 132 2.73 13.48 10.69
C THR A 132 3.76 12.43 11.08
N GLN A 133 3.99 12.28 12.38
CA GLN A 133 4.77 11.17 12.95
C GLN A 133 3.83 10.09 13.48
N ALA A 134 3.29 9.27 12.57
CA ALA A 134 2.42 8.14 12.91
C ALA A 134 2.75 6.91 12.06
N PRO A 135 2.33 5.71 12.46
CA PRO A 135 2.35 4.55 11.57
C PRO A 135 1.51 4.81 10.31
N PHE A 136 1.80 4.09 9.22
CA PHE A 136 1.04 4.15 7.95
C PHE A 136 1.07 5.51 7.22
N THR A 137 2.05 6.36 7.50
CA THR A 137 2.19 7.68 6.85
C THR A 137 3.16 7.70 5.68
N ASP A 138 3.81 6.57 5.34
CA ASP A 138 4.46 6.39 4.04
C ASP A 138 3.33 6.35 2.99
N LEU A 139 3.03 7.48 2.34
CA LEU A 139 1.90 7.64 1.44
C LEU A 139 2.38 7.91 0.02
N ILE A 140 3.22 8.93 -0.17
CA ILE A 140 3.83 9.26 -1.46
C ILE A 140 5.17 8.55 -1.67
N THR A 141 5.80 8.08 -0.60
CA THR A 141 7.01 7.24 -0.65
C THR A 141 6.76 5.85 -0.05
N LEU A 142 7.78 5.00 -0.10
CA LEU A 142 7.87 3.82 0.73
C LEU A 142 9.25 3.76 1.39
N SER A 143 9.28 3.49 2.70
CA SER A 143 10.53 3.26 3.43
C SER A 143 10.84 1.76 3.45
N LEU A 144 11.95 1.34 2.83
CA LEU A 144 12.45 -0.03 2.82
C LEU A 144 12.70 -0.52 4.25
N LYS A 145 11.99 -1.57 4.66
CA LYS A 145 12.08 -2.12 6.02
C LYS A 145 13.07 -3.28 6.08
N PHE A 146 13.25 -4.02 4.98
CA PHE A 146 14.14 -5.18 4.89
C PHE A 146 15.11 -5.07 3.71
N HIS A 147 16.01 -4.09 3.77
CA HIS A 147 17.07 -3.94 2.80
C HIS A 147 18.43 -3.79 3.49
N PHE A 148 19.34 -4.71 3.20
CA PHE A 148 20.67 -4.80 3.80
C PHE A 148 21.72 -4.67 2.71
N VAL A 149 22.72 -3.83 2.98
CA VAL A 149 23.86 -3.59 2.08
C VAL A 149 25.15 -4.03 2.75
N SER A 150 26.13 -4.45 1.94
CA SER A 150 27.46 -4.82 2.43
C SER A 150 28.15 -3.64 3.11
N SER A 151 28.86 -3.93 4.20
CA SER A 151 29.68 -2.99 4.95
C SER A 151 31.02 -3.64 5.31
N ARG A 152 31.96 -2.85 5.82
CA ARG A 152 33.29 -3.36 6.22
C ARG A 152 33.22 -4.45 7.30
N SER A 153 32.15 -4.47 8.10
CA SER A 153 31.95 -5.42 9.21
C SER A 153 30.82 -6.41 8.94
N GLY A 154 30.48 -6.67 7.67
CA GLY A 154 29.41 -7.58 7.26
C GLY A 154 28.28 -6.85 6.53
N TYR A 155 27.10 -6.76 7.14
CA TYR A 155 25.93 -6.12 6.53
C TYR A 155 25.38 -5.01 7.43
N LYS A 156 24.85 -3.95 6.81
CA LYS A 156 24.09 -2.90 7.51
C LYS A 156 22.73 -2.71 6.85
N LYS A 157 21.71 -2.45 7.65
CA LYS A 157 20.37 -2.07 7.17
C LYS A 157 20.40 -0.63 6.64
N LEU A 158 19.75 -0.37 5.51
CA LEU A 158 19.54 1.00 5.02
C LEU A 158 18.64 1.78 5.98
N LYS A 159 18.94 3.06 6.19
CA LYS A 159 18.22 3.94 7.12
C LYS A 159 18.08 5.34 6.53
N GLY A 160 17.11 6.09 7.04
CA GLY A 160 16.88 7.47 6.63
C GLY A 160 16.59 7.58 5.14
N LYS A 161 17.13 8.62 4.50
CA LYS A 161 16.92 8.92 3.08
C LYS A 161 17.34 7.78 2.15
N ASP A 162 18.39 7.04 2.51
CA ASP A 162 18.89 5.92 1.69
C ASP A 162 17.90 4.74 1.63
N ALA A 163 16.96 4.65 2.58
CA ALA A 163 15.92 3.61 2.59
C ALA A 163 14.61 4.07 1.93
N ILE A 164 14.50 5.33 1.53
CA ILE A 164 13.28 5.88 0.94
C ILE A 164 13.29 5.63 -0.56
N VAL A 165 12.18 5.08 -1.07
CA VAL A 165 11.95 4.89 -2.50
C VAL A 165 10.71 5.68 -2.87
N GLU A 166 10.82 6.49 -3.92
CA GLU A 166 9.69 7.26 -4.44
C GLU A 166 8.67 6.32 -5.12
N ARG A 167 7.37 6.64 -4.96
CA ARG A 167 6.31 5.95 -5.69
C ARG A 167 5.94 6.72 -6.94
N THR A 168 5.58 6.00 -8.00
CA THR A 168 5.06 6.63 -9.21
C THR A 168 3.63 7.09 -9.00
N TYR A 169 3.43 8.40 -8.90
CA TYR A 169 2.12 9.03 -8.93
C TYR A 169 1.85 9.66 -10.30
N GLN A 170 0.67 9.39 -10.85
CA GLN A 170 0.16 10.01 -12.07
C GLN A 170 -1.04 10.89 -11.73
N VAL A 171 -0.82 12.20 -11.75
CA VAL A 171 -1.89 13.17 -11.49
C VAL A 171 -2.83 13.20 -12.69
N VAL A 172 -4.09 12.85 -12.45
CA VAL A 172 -5.16 12.84 -13.45
C VAL A 172 -5.85 14.20 -13.44
N LYS A 173 -6.00 14.80 -14.62
CA LYS A 173 -6.77 16.04 -14.75
C LYS A 173 -8.26 15.75 -14.61
N PRO A 174 -9.05 16.66 -14.01
CA PRO A 174 -10.50 16.57 -14.05
C PRO A 174 -11.00 16.42 -15.49
N TYR A 175 -12.11 15.71 -15.66
CA TYR A 175 -12.78 15.68 -16.95
C TYR A 175 -13.25 17.09 -17.31
N GLU A 176 -12.67 17.66 -18.37
CA GLU A 176 -13.15 18.90 -18.97
C GLU A 176 -14.40 18.54 -19.78
N LYS A 177 -15.59 18.96 -19.30
CA LYS A 177 -16.79 18.94 -20.15
C LYS A 177 -16.53 19.94 -21.29
N TYR A 178 -16.65 19.45 -22.53
CA TYR A 178 -16.60 20.25 -23.75
C TYR A 178 -17.41 21.54 -23.64
#